data_AF-A0A938QLW7-F1
#
_entry.id   AF-A0A938QLW7-F1
#
_cell.length_a   1.000
_cell.length_b   1.000
_cell.length_c   1.000
_cell.angle_alpha   90.00
_cell.angle_beta   90.00
_cell.angle_gamma   90.00
#
_symmetry.space_group_name_H-M   'P 1'
#
loop_
_entity.id
_entity.type
_entity.pdbx_description
1 polymer ?
#
loop_
_entity_poly.entity_id
_entity_poly.type
_entity_poly.pdbx_seq_one_letter_code
_entity_poly.pdbx_strand_id
1 'polypeptide(L)'
;MVNINTANVDELKALKGIGETRAKDIIEYRKKNGDFKTIEDLEKVKGIGPGTMKQIRANISVSGDTVVPKKAEPAAKAKDTKAPAKAMDKMEEKGKK
;
A
#
# COMPACT_ATOMS: atom_id res chain seq x y z
N MET A 1 -2.59 6.55 -17.74
CA MET A 1 -2.08 5.30 -17.17
C MET A 1 -1.21 5.65 -15.97
N VAL A 2 -1.45 5.00 -14.83
CA VAL A 2 -0.73 5.24 -13.57
C VAL A 2 0.42 4.25 -13.47
N ASN A 3 1.65 4.74 -13.30
CA ASN A 3 2.81 3.87 -13.11
C ASN A 3 2.92 3.47 -11.64
N ILE A 4 2.78 2.18 -11.35
CA ILE A 4 2.72 1.65 -9.98
C ILE A 4 4.04 1.82 -9.21
N ASN A 5 5.17 1.82 -9.94
CA ASN A 5 6.49 1.97 -9.34
C ASN A 5 6.71 3.40 -8.84
N THR A 6 6.24 4.40 -9.59
CA THR A 6 6.43 5.82 -9.29
C THR A 6 5.20 6.51 -8.68
N ALA A 7 4.03 5.89 -8.70
CA ALA A 7 2.79 6.49 -8.26
C ALA A 7 2.79 6.84 -6.76
N ASN A 8 2.06 7.91 -6.45
CA ASN A 8 1.76 8.35 -5.09
C ASN A 8 0.46 7.76 -4.56
N VAL A 9 0.21 7.92 -3.25
CA VAL A 9 -1.01 7.44 -2.59
C VAL A 9 -2.27 7.99 -3.26
N ASP A 10 -2.24 9.26 -3.67
CA ASP A 10 -3.40 9.93 -4.28
C ASP A 10 -3.70 9.41 -5.69
N GLU A 11 -2.66 9.18 -6.50
CA GLU A 11 -2.79 8.57 -7.83
C GLU A 11 -3.32 7.13 -7.76
N LEU A 12 -2.87 6.38 -6.75
CA LEU A 12 -3.37 5.04 -6.48
C LEU A 12 -4.84 5.09 -6.03
N LYS A 13 -5.24 6.04 -5.18
CA LYS A 13 -6.64 6.25 -4.76
C LYS A 13 -7.57 6.64 -5.91
N ALA A 14 -7.07 7.33 -6.92
CA ALA A 14 -7.86 7.71 -8.08
C ALA A 14 -8.35 6.47 -8.87
N LEU A 15 -7.75 5.31 -8.64
CA LEU A 15 -8.17 4.05 -9.25
C LEU A 15 -9.41 3.47 -8.56
N LYS A 16 -10.41 3.14 -9.37
CA LYS A 16 -11.67 2.52 -8.90
C LYS A 16 -11.37 1.18 -8.20
N GLY A 17 -11.60 1.12 -6.88
CA GLY A 17 -11.37 -0.06 -6.05
C GLY A 17 -10.07 -0.04 -5.23
N ILE A 18 -9.26 1.02 -5.34
CA ILE A 18 -8.10 1.27 -4.47
C ILE A 18 -8.44 2.37 -3.48
N GLY A 19 -8.39 2.06 -2.19
CA GLY A 19 -8.55 3.03 -1.11
C GLY A 19 -7.22 3.38 -0.42
N GLU A 20 -7.29 4.19 0.63
CA GLU A 20 -6.15 4.60 1.47
C GLU A 20 -5.26 3.44 1.90
N THR A 21 -5.89 2.41 2.44
CA THR A 21 -5.18 1.24 2.98
C THR A 21 -4.42 0.51 1.87
N ARG A 22 -5.06 0.32 0.72
CA ARG A 22 -4.48 -0.37 -0.45
C ARG A 22 -3.31 0.41 -1.02
N ALA A 23 -3.48 1.72 -1.19
CA ALA A 23 -2.44 2.60 -1.70
C ALA A 23 -1.20 2.62 -0.79
N LYS A 24 -1.39 2.65 0.54
CA LYS A 24 -0.28 2.52 1.51
C LYS A 24 0.42 1.16 1.40
N ASP A 25 -0.34 0.07 1.27
CA ASP A 25 0.18 -1.29 1.17
C ASP A 25 1.06 -1.48 -0.08
N ILE A 26 0.65 -0.91 -1.23
CA ILE A 26 1.47 -0.90 -2.47
C ILE A 26 2.82 -0.21 -2.23
N ILE A 27 2.81 0.94 -1.53
CA ILE A 27 4.04 1.70 -1.22
C ILE A 27 4.93 0.94 -0.23
N GLU A 28 4.35 0.26 0.76
CA GLU A 28 5.12 -0.60 1.67
C GLU A 28 5.69 -1.80 0.96
N TYR A 29 4.93 -2.43 0.06
CA TYR A 29 5.36 -3.57 -0.72
C TYR A 29 6.59 -3.21 -1.57
N ARG A 30 6.54 -2.09 -2.31
CA ARG A 30 7.71 -1.66 -3.10
C ARG A 30 8.94 -1.36 -2.25
N LYS A 31 8.75 -0.87 -1.02
CA LYS A 31 9.85 -0.60 -0.08
C LYS A 31 10.49 -1.88 0.47
N LYS A 32 9.72 -2.96 0.61
CA LYS A 32 10.19 -4.23 1.18
C LYS A 32 10.67 -5.22 0.12
N ASN A 33 9.95 -5.32 -1.00
CA ASN A 33 10.20 -6.30 -2.05
C ASN A 33 10.92 -5.72 -3.28
N GLY A 34 10.98 -4.39 -3.42
CA GLY A 34 11.47 -3.72 -4.62
C GLY A 34 10.37 -3.44 -5.65
N ASP A 35 10.77 -3.02 -6.84
CA ASP A 35 9.84 -2.58 -7.90
C ASP A 35 8.96 -3.71 -8.45
N PHE A 36 7.73 -3.37 -8.84
CA PHE A 36 6.79 -4.27 -9.50
C PHE A 36 7.23 -4.52 -10.95
N LYS A 37 7.45 -5.79 -11.29
CA LYS A 37 7.84 -6.22 -12.65
C LYS A 37 6.63 -6.46 -13.56
N THR A 38 5.52 -6.92 -12.98
CA THR A 38 4.30 -7.26 -13.71
C THR A 38 3.10 -6.67 -12.98
N ILE A 39 2.02 -6.42 -13.71
CA ILE A 39 0.75 -5.97 -13.11
C ILE A 39 0.22 -7.03 -12.12
N GLU A 40 0.43 -8.31 -12.37
CA GLU A 40 0.04 -9.42 -11.48
C GLU A 40 0.74 -9.37 -10.11
N ASP A 41 1.90 -8.75 -10.01
CA ASP A 41 2.62 -8.63 -8.75
C ASP A 41 1.88 -7.75 -7.74
N LEU A 42 0.97 -6.88 -8.20
CA LEU A 42 0.02 -6.19 -7.34
C LEU A 42 -0.93 -7.12 -6.59
N GLU A 43 -1.27 -8.30 -7.11
CA GLU A 43 -2.11 -9.26 -6.39
C GLU A 43 -1.40 -9.86 -5.16
N LYS A 44 -0.08 -9.72 -5.07
CA LYS A 44 0.70 -10.10 -3.88
C LYS A 44 0.62 -9.06 -2.77
N VAL A 45 0.15 -7.85 -3.07
CA VAL A 45 -0.03 -6.76 -2.10
C VAL A 45 -1.27 -7.04 -1.25
N LYS A 46 -1.17 -6.82 0.06
CA LYS A 46 -2.23 -7.22 0.98
C LYS A 46 -3.50 -6.42 0.69
N GLY A 47 -4.51 -7.18 0.29
CA GLY A 47 -5.84 -6.69 0.00
C GLY A 47 -6.12 -6.46 -1.48
N ILE A 48 -5.13 -6.34 -2.38
CA ILE A 48 -5.48 -6.32 -3.80
C ILE A 48 -5.99 -7.71 -4.19
N GLY A 49 -7.28 -7.78 -4.47
CA GLY A 49 -7.95 -9.00 -4.90
C GLY A 49 -8.26 -8.97 -6.39
N PRO A 50 -8.70 -10.12 -6.94
CA PRO A 50 -8.95 -10.28 -8.37
C PRO A 50 -10.05 -9.32 -8.89
N GLY A 51 -11.00 -8.93 -8.03
CA GLY A 51 -12.03 -7.94 -8.35
C GLY A 51 -11.44 -6.55 -8.63
N THR A 52 -10.65 -6.03 -7.69
CA THR A 52 -9.96 -4.75 -7.86
C THR A 52 -8.98 -4.80 -9.02
N MET A 53 -8.20 -5.88 -9.13
CA MET A 53 -7.21 -6.07 -10.18
C MET A 53 -7.83 -5.95 -11.57
N LYS A 54 -9.00 -6.56 -11.80
CA LYS A 54 -9.72 -6.47 -13.07
C LYS A 54 -10.16 -5.05 -13.43
N GLN A 55 -10.46 -4.20 -12.44
CA GLN A 55 -10.90 -2.83 -12.66
C GLN A 55 -9.72 -1.88 -12.90
N ILE A 56 -8.60 -2.09 -12.22
CA ILE A 56 -7.45 -1.20 -12.30
C ILE A 56 -6.47 -1.57 -13.41
N ARG A 57 -6.39 -2.84 -13.83
CA ARG A 57 -5.43 -3.32 -14.86
C ARG A 57 -5.45 -2.53 -16.16
N ALA A 58 -6.59 -1.95 -16.53
CA ALA A 58 -6.73 -1.13 -17.74
C ALA A 58 -6.17 0.30 -17.58
N ASN A 59 -5.96 0.74 -16.34
CA ASN A 59 -5.55 2.09 -15.97
C ASN A 59 -4.12 2.16 -15.40
N ILE A 60 -3.47 1.03 -15.17
CA ILE A 60 -2.14 0.93 -14.55
C ILE A 60 -1.09 0.38 -15.52
N SER A 61 0.19 0.70 -15.29
CA SER A 61 1.32 0.13 -16.02
C SER A 61 2.54 -0.06 -15.12
N VAL A 62 3.37 -1.06 -15.46
CA VAL A 62 4.63 -1.41 -14.78
C VAL A 62 5.84 -1.41 -15.72
N SER A 63 5.61 -1.43 -17.03
CA SER A 63 6.68 -1.48 -18.03
C SER A 63 7.04 -0.08 -18.47
N GLY A 64 8.22 0.39 -18.05
CA GLY A 64 8.85 1.59 -18.55
C GLY A 64 10.25 1.72 -17.98
N ASP A 65 11.26 1.57 -18.85
CA ASP A 65 12.64 1.94 -18.58
C ASP A 65 12.68 3.38 -18.07
N THR A 66 13.00 3.56 -16.80
CA THR A 66 13.44 4.84 -16.30
C THR A 66 14.83 5.10 -16.84
N VAL A 67 14.92 5.91 -17.90
CA VAL A 67 16.17 6.58 -18.34
C VAL A 67 16.65 7.65 -17.35
N VAL A 68 16.40 7.48 -16.05
CA VAL A 68 16.88 8.39 -15.00
C VAL A 68 17.75 7.65 -13.99
N PRO A 69 19.06 7.49 -14.26
CA PRO A 69 20.00 7.25 -13.19
C PRO A 69 20.20 8.57 -12.44
N LYS A 70 19.47 8.79 -11.35
CA LYS A 70 19.87 9.85 -10.41
C LYS A 70 19.67 9.43 -8.96
N LYS A 71 20.76 8.85 -8.45
CA LYS A 71 21.31 9.11 -7.11
C LYS A 71 20.78 10.42 -6.50
N ALA A 72 19.94 10.30 -5.49
CA ALA A 72 19.82 11.14 -4.28
C ALA A 72 18.52 10.67 -3.57
N GLU A 73 18.59 9.76 -2.59
CA GLU A 73 18.79 10.05 -1.15
C GLU A 73 17.66 10.88 -0.49
N PRO A 74 17.46 10.77 0.83
CA PRO A 74 16.22 10.27 1.41
C PRO A 74 15.47 11.38 2.14
N ALA A 75 14.14 11.41 2.04
CA ALA A 75 13.31 12.21 2.94
C ALA A 75 12.10 11.34 3.33
N ALA A 76 12.17 10.63 4.45
CA ALA A 76 11.92 11.14 5.79
C ALA A 76 10.46 11.59 6.02
N LYS A 77 9.74 10.71 6.72
CA LYS A 77 8.76 10.97 7.80
C LYS A 77 7.51 11.81 7.51
N ALA A 78 6.37 11.13 7.58
CA ALA A 78 5.24 11.46 8.48
C ALA A 78 4.41 10.18 8.66
N LYS A 79 4.50 9.51 9.82
CA LYS A 79 3.50 9.61 10.90
C LYS A 79 2.07 9.44 10.41
N ASP A 80 1.54 8.23 10.54
CA ASP A 80 0.15 8.02 10.91
C ASP A 80 0.09 6.87 11.91
N THR A 81 0.55 7.16 13.12
CA THR A 81 -0.01 6.55 14.32
C THR A 81 -1.45 7.00 14.39
N LYS A 82 -2.35 6.22 13.79
CA LYS A 82 -3.77 6.23 14.15
C LYS A 82 -4.27 4.79 14.14
N ALA A 83 -3.92 4.09 15.20
CA ALA A 83 -4.83 3.12 15.79
C ALA A 83 -5.69 3.92 16.79
N PRO A 84 -6.93 4.30 16.46
CA PRO A 84 -7.85 4.75 17.47
C PRO A 84 -8.49 3.52 18.12
N ALA A 85 -8.44 3.50 19.44
CA ALA A 85 -9.42 2.94 20.36
C ALA A 85 -9.95 1.51 20.10
N LYS A 86 -9.55 0.60 21.00
CA LYS A 86 -10.56 -0.23 21.67
C LYS A 86 -10.25 -0.29 23.15
N ALA A 87 -10.87 0.62 23.89
CA ALA A 87 -11.19 0.40 25.29
C ALA A 87 -12.13 -0.81 25.37
N MET A 88 -11.81 -1.79 26.22
CA MET A 88 -12.78 -2.71 26.81
C MET A 88 -12.38 -2.94 28.27
N ASP A 89 -13.19 -2.32 29.11
CA ASP A 89 -13.47 -2.61 30.51
C ASP A 89 -14.04 -4.04 30.68
N LYS A 90 -13.51 -4.81 31.65
CA LYS A 90 -14.15 -5.85 32.52
C LYS A 90 -13.04 -6.68 33.21
N MET A 91 -12.74 -6.56 34.51
CA MET A 91 -13.47 -7.01 35.72
C MET A 91 -13.17 -8.48 36.11
N GLU A 92 -12.86 -8.66 37.41
CA GLU A 92 -12.86 -9.91 38.25
C GLU A 92 -11.78 -10.97 38.01
N GLU A 93 -11.29 -11.78 38.96
CA GLU A 93 -11.10 -11.82 40.43
C GLU A 93 -10.36 -13.17 40.65
N LYS A 94 -9.38 -13.25 41.56
CA LYS A 94 -9.21 -14.38 42.51
C LYS A 94 -7.95 -14.20 43.35
N GLY A 95 -8.13 -13.45 44.44
CA GLY A 95 -7.46 -13.79 45.69
C GLY A 95 -8.26 -14.89 46.36
N LYS A 96 -7.67 -16.06 46.55
CA LYS A 96 -8.19 -17.04 47.51
C LYS A 96 -7.08 -17.31 48.52
N LYS A 97 -7.35 -16.85 49.74
CA LYS A 97 -6.70 -17.30 50.97
C LYS A 97 -6.81 -18.81 51.09
#